data_AF-A0A1H9DN09-F1
#
_entry.id   AF-A0A1H9DN09-F1
#
_cell.length_a   1.000
_cell.length_b   1.000
_cell.length_c   1.000
_cell.angle_alpha   90.00
_cell.angle_beta   90.00
_cell.angle_gamma   90.00
#
_symmetry.space_group_name_H-M   'P 1'
#
loop_
_entity.id
_entity.type
_entity.pdbx_description
1 polymer ?
#
loop_
_entity_poly.entity_id
_entity_poly.type
_entity_poly.pdbx_seq_one_letter_code
_entity_poly.pdbx_strand_id
1 'polypeptide(L)'
;MWMRKRRDSLVQDLSDTAEELRSLGNRIMELSVDLAQKNLPRSAESTARMVLTLQQKEELLRRHVERLTKTGNLGRRVTDHIAERSASAAHDRPDDQRG
;
A
#
# COMPACT_ATOMS: atom_id res chain seq x y z
N MET A 1 16.66 2.69 -11.27
CA MET A 1 16.38 1.56 -10.36
C MET A 1 16.12 1.97 -8.90
N TRP A 2 16.77 3.01 -8.36
CA TRP A 2 16.64 3.46 -6.95
C TRP A 2 15.22 3.88 -6.52
N MET A 3 14.50 4.69 -7.33
CA MET A 3 13.13 5.12 -7.00
C MET A 3 12.14 3.96 -6.90
N ARG A 4 12.36 2.89 -7.68
CA ARG A 4 11.54 1.68 -7.65
C ARG A 4 11.71 0.92 -6.33
N LYS A 5 12.95 0.71 -5.89
CA LYS A 5 13.25 0.08 -4.59
C LYS A 5 12.66 0.88 -3.43
N ARG A 6 12.75 2.22 -3.46
CA ARG A 6 12.14 3.09 -2.44
C ARG A 6 10.62 2.97 -2.38
N ARG A 7 9.96 2.92 -3.54
CA ARG A 7 8.51 2.73 -3.60
C ARG A 7 8.09 1.37 -3.08
N ASP A 8 8.77 0.30 -3.50
CA ASP A 8 8.43 -1.07 -3.08
C ASP A 8 8.66 -1.24 -1.55
N SER A 9 9.71 -0.62 -1.00
CA SER A 9 9.92 -0.50 0.46
C SER A 9 8.78 0.26 1.15
N LEU A 10 8.39 1.42 0.63
CA LEU A 10 7.28 2.20 1.21
C LEU A 10 5.95 1.43 1.17
N VAL A 11 5.69 0.68 0.09
CA VAL A 11 4.51 -0.19 -0.02
C VAL A 11 4.52 -1.28 1.06
N GLN A 12 5.69 -1.86 1.34
CA GLN A 12 5.87 -2.83 2.40
C GLN A 12 5.61 -2.19 3.77
N ASP A 13 6.29 -1.08 4.08
CA ASP A 13 6.17 -0.39 5.37
C ASP A 13 4.71 0.01 5.67
N LEU A 14 3.97 0.50 4.66
CA LEU A 14 2.56 0.87 4.80
C LEU A 14 1.65 -0.35 4.98
N SER A 15 1.98 -1.48 4.34
CA SER A 15 1.25 -2.74 4.52
C SER A 15 1.44 -3.28 5.94
N ASP A 16 2.68 -3.27 6.42
CA ASP A 16 3.03 -3.74 7.76
C ASP A 16 2.36 -2.85 8.82
N THR A 17 2.40 -1.53 8.64
CA THR A 17 1.70 -0.58 9.52
C THR A 17 0.18 -0.85 9.54
N ALA A 18 -0.44 -1.15 8.39
CA ALA A 18 -1.86 -1.46 8.34
C ALA A 18 -2.20 -2.74 9.14
N GLU A 19 -1.35 -3.77 9.07
CA GLU A 19 -1.53 -4.99 9.84
C GLU A 19 -1.34 -4.78 11.35
N GLU A 20 -0.34 -3.96 11.74
CA GLU A 20 -0.15 -3.56 13.14
C GLU A 20 -1.38 -2.80 13.69
N LEU A 21 -1.95 -1.87 12.91
CA LEU A 21 -3.17 -1.15 13.30
C LEU A 21 -4.36 -2.09 13.46
N ARG A 22 -4.48 -3.10 12.58
CA ARG A 22 -5.53 -4.13 12.69
C ARG A 22 -5.37 -4.94 13.97
N SER A 23 -4.14 -5.41 14.24
CA SER A 23 -3.81 -6.17 15.45
C SER A 23 -4.10 -5.37 16.72
N LEU A 24 -3.68 -4.09 16.75
CA LEU A 24 -3.96 -3.17 17.84
C LEU A 24 -5.46 -2.93 18.02
N GLY A 25 -6.21 -2.75 16.92
CA GLY A 25 -7.65 -2.59 16.93
C GLY A 25 -8.38 -3.78 17.56
N ASN A 26 -7.96 -5.00 17.22
CA ASN A 26 -8.52 -6.22 17.82
C ASN A 26 -8.29 -6.27 19.33
N ARG A 27 -7.07 -5.94 19.78
CA ARG A 27 -6.72 -5.97 21.21
C ARG A 27 -7.45 -4.90 22.02
N ILE A 28 -7.67 -3.73 21.43
CA ILE A 28 -8.48 -2.65 22.01
C ILE A 28 -9.96 -3.05 22.04
N MET A 29 -10.46 -3.77 21.04
CA MET A 29 -11.83 -4.29 21.06
C MET A 29 -12.03 -5.28 22.22
N GLU A 30 -11.12 -6.22 22.41
CA GLU A 30 -11.11 -7.14 23.56
C GLU A 30 -11.14 -6.37 24.88
N LEU A 31 -10.29 -5.34 25.02
CA LEU A 31 -10.31 -4.47 26.19
C LEU A 31 -11.65 -3.76 26.39
N SER A 32 -12.33 -3.34 25.32
CA SER A 32 -13.64 -2.70 25.42
C SER A 32 -14.70 -3.67 26.00
N VAL A 33 -14.63 -4.94 25.60
CA VAL A 33 -15.52 -6.00 26.11
C VAL A 33 -15.22 -6.26 27.58
N ASP A 34 -13.95 -6.38 27.96
CA ASP A 34 -13.52 -6.55 29.35
C ASP A 34 -14.01 -5.39 30.25
N LEU A 35 -13.92 -4.15 29.76
CA LEU A 35 -14.39 -2.98 30.49
C LEU A 35 -15.91 -2.99 30.67
N ALA A 36 -16.65 -3.42 29.64
CA ALA A 36 -18.10 -3.55 29.72
C ALA A 36 -18.50 -4.60 30.78
N GLN A 37 -17.81 -5.74 30.80
CA GLN A 37 -18.03 -6.81 31.80
C GLN A 37 -17.70 -6.35 33.23
N LYS A 38 -16.77 -5.41 33.39
CA LYS A 38 -16.38 -4.82 34.68
C LYS A 38 -17.28 -3.66 35.12
N ASN A 39 -18.45 -3.46 34.50
CA ASN A 39 -19.36 -2.35 34.77
C ASN A 39 -18.72 -0.96 34.54
N LEU A 40 -17.83 -0.84 33.55
CA LEU A 40 -17.22 0.43 33.13
C LEU A 40 -17.70 0.85 31.72
N PRO A 41 -19.01 1.13 31.53
CA PRO A 41 -19.60 1.29 30.20
C PRO A 41 -19.08 2.52 29.43
N ARG A 42 -18.78 3.63 30.13
CA ARG A 42 -18.21 4.83 29.49
C ARG A 42 -16.80 4.59 28.95
N SER A 43 -15.99 3.85 29.70
CA SER A 43 -14.64 3.47 29.27
C SER A 43 -14.73 2.50 28.09
N ALA A 44 -15.60 1.49 28.17
CA ALA A 44 -15.86 0.57 27.06
C ALA A 44 -16.29 1.30 25.78
N GLU A 45 -17.21 2.26 25.87
CA GLU A 45 -17.65 3.07 24.73
C GLU A 45 -16.50 3.90 24.13
N SER A 46 -15.72 4.56 24.98
CA SER A 46 -14.54 5.32 24.54
C SER A 46 -13.53 4.41 23.81
N THR A 47 -13.27 3.22 24.35
CA THR A 47 -12.39 2.22 23.74
C THR A 47 -12.95 1.71 22.42
N ALA A 48 -14.25 1.44 22.31
CA ALA A 48 -14.89 1.05 21.05
C ALA A 48 -14.78 2.14 19.97
N ARG A 49 -14.92 3.43 20.34
CA ARG A 49 -14.70 4.55 19.41
C ARG A 49 -13.24 4.62 18.92
N MET A 50 -12.27 4.28 19.76
CA MET A 50 -10.87 4.16 19.34
C MET A 50 -10.68 3.05 18.31
N VAL A 51 -11.33 1.89 18.47
CA VAL A 51 -11.29 0.79 17.48
C VAL A 51 -11.78 1.28 16.12
N LEU A 52 -12.91 1.99 16.06
CA LEU A 52 -13.43 2.55 14.81
C LEU A 52 -12.43 3.50 14.15
N THR A 53 -11.75 4.32 14.95
CA THR A 53 -10.71 5.23 14.43
C THR A 53 -9.53 4.45 13.84
N LEU A 54 -9.07 3.39 14.50
CA LEU A 54 -7.98 2.56 14.00
C LEU A 54 -8.36 1.84 12.70
N GLN A 55 -9.58 1.30 12.62
CA GLN A 55 -10.11 0.66 11.41
C GLN A 55 -10.17 1.64 10.24
N GLN A 56 -10.60 2.90 10.48
CA GLN A 56 -10.59 3.93 9.44
C GLN A 56 -9.17 4.22 8.94
N LYS A 57 -8.17 4.26 9.83
CA LYS A 57 -6.77 4.51 9.45
C LYS A 57 -6.17 3.32 8.70
N GLU A 58 -6.45 2.10 9.15
CA GLU A 58 -6.04 0.86 8.49
C GLU A 58 -6.58 0.76 7.07
N GLU A 59 -7.88 1.01 6.87
CA GLU A 59 -8.51 1.05 5.56
C GLU A 59 -7.89 2.13 4.65
N LEU A 60 -7.62 3.32 5.20
CA LEU A 60 -6.93 4.37 4.45
C LEU A 60 -5.54 3.93 3.99
N LEU A 61 -4.74 3.30 4.85
CA LEU A 61 -3.42 2.80 4.49
C LEU A 61 -3.49 1.75 3.39
N ARG A 62 -4.42 0.79 3.48
CA ARG A 62 -4.62 -0.22 2.43
C ARG A 62 -4.96 0.41 1.09
N ARG A 63 -5.83 1.42 1.05
CA ARG A 63 -6.12 2.17 -0.17
C ARG A 63 -4.89 2.91 -0.72
N HIS A 64 -4.01 3.42 0.15
CA HIS A 64 -2.77 4.05 -0.29
C HIS A 64 -1.80 3.04 -0.90
N VAL A 65 -1.64 1.87 -0.27
CA VAL A 65 -0.86 0.74 -0.80
C VAL A 65 -1.37 0.32 -2.18
N GLU A 66 -2.68 0.16 -2.32
CA GLU A 66 -3.30 -0.23 -3.58
C GLU A 66 -3.03 0.81 -4.69
N ARG A 67 -3.17 2.10 -4.39
CA ARG A 67 -2.87 3.19 -5.34
C ARG A 67 -1.39 3.21 -5.73
N LEU A 68 -0.48 3.12 -4.77
CA LEU A 68 0.97 3.12 -5.03
C LEU A 68 1.38 1.93 -5.91
N THR A 69 0.79 0.77 -5.67
CA THR A 69 1.01 -0.45 -6.46
C THR A 69 0.47 -0.30 -7.88
N LYS A 70 -0.78 0.15 -8.05
CA LYS A 70 -1.41 0.37 -9.37
C LYS A 70 -0.67 1.40 -10.20
N THR A 71 -0.39 2.58 -9.63
CA THR A 71 0.38 3.64 -10.30
C THR A 71 1.78 3.15 -10.66
N GLY A 72 2.40 2.38 -9.77
CA GLY A 72 3.71 1.78 -10.02
C GLY A 72 3.72 0.79 -11.19
N ASN A 73 2.65 0.01 -11.35
CA ASN A 73 2.49 -0.93 -12.46
C ASN A 73 2.18 -0.22 -13.78
N LEU A 74 1.39 0.85 -13.77
CA LEU A 74 1.13 1.68 -14.95
C LEU A 74 2.42 2.31 -15.48
N GLY A 75 3.21 2.94 -14.61
CA GLY A 75 4.50 3.52 -14.99
C GLY A 75 5.46 2.48 -15.57
N ARG A 76 5.45 1.26 -15.04
CA ARG A 76 6.24 0.14 -15.58
C ARG A 76 5.80 -0.21 -17.00
N ARG A 77 4.51 -0.44 -17.22
CA ARG A 77 3.96 -0.80 -18.54
C ARG A 77 4.27 0.27 -19.59
N VAL A 78 4.15 1.55 -19.23
CA VAL A 78 4.51 2.66 -20.13
C VAL A 78 6.00 2.67 -20.44
N THR A 79 6.87 2.49 -19.44
CA THR A 79 8.33 2.47 -19.65
C THR A 79 8.75 1.29 -20.52
N ASP A 80 8.21 0.10 -20.26
CA ASP A 80 8.50 -1.12 -21.03
C ASP A 80 8.05 -0.93 -22.49
N HIS A 81 6.86 -0.35 -22.72
CA HIS A 81 6.36 -0.07 -24.07
C HIS A 81 7.20 0.97 -24.83
N ILE A 82 7.70 2.02 -24.15
CA ILE A 82 8.63 2.99 -24.76
C ILE A 82 9.93 2.29 -25.14
N ALA A 83 10.48 1.45 -24.26
CA ALA A 83 11.73 0.73 -24.52
C ALA A 83 11.59 -0.25 -25.70
N GLU A 84 10.47 -0.98 -25.79
CA GLU A 84 10.14 -1.84 -26.94
C GLU A 84 10.09 -1.05 -28.25
N ARG A 85 9.38 0.09 -28.25
CA ARG A 85 9.27 0.94 -29.45
C ARG A 85 10.60 1.56 -29.86
N SER A 86 11.43 1.97 -28.90
CA SER A 86 12.78 2.48 -29.16
C SER A 86 13.73 1.39 -29.67
N ALA A 87 13.61 0.15 -29.18
CA ALA A 87 14.39 -0.98 -29.66
C ALA A 87 14.00 -1.38 -31.09
N SER A 88 12.71 -1.39 -31.42
CA SER A 88 12.24 -1.62 -32.79
C SER A 88 12.69 -0.52 -33.76
N ALA A 89 12.63 0.75 -33.35
CA ALA A 89 13.10 1.87 -34.18
C ALA A 89 14.64 1.88 -34.40
N ALA A 90 15.42 1.27 -33.50
CA ALA A 90 16.86 1.10 -33.66
C ALA A 90 17.22 -0.09 -34.57
N HIS A 91 16.33 -1.08 -34.69
CA HIS A 91 16.52 -2.27 -35.52
C HIS A 91 16.12 -2.04 -37.00
N ASP A 92 15.26 -1.06 -37.28
CA ASP A 92 14.84 -0.65 -38.63
C ASP A 92 15.83 0.31 -39.33
N ARG A 93 17.07 0.45 -38.84
CA ARG A 93 18.16 1.06 -39.62
C ARG A 93 18.96 -0.05 -40.27
N PRO A 94 18.59 -0.50 -41.50
CA PRO A 94 19.45 -1.43 -42.22
C PRO A 94 20.79 -0.73 -42.49
N ASP A 95 21.86 -1.50 -42.28
CA ASP A 95 23.18 -1.25 -42.84
C ASP A 95 23.05 -1.12 -44.37
N ASP A 96 22.73 0.07 -44.86
CA ASP A 96 22.89 0.44 -46.27
C ASP A 96 24.16 1.28 -46.42
N GLN A 97 25.27 0.66 -46.02
CA GLN A 97 26.62 0.99 -46.47
C GLN A 97 27.35 -0.33 -46.73
N ARG A 98 27.22 -0.86 -47.94
CA ARG A 98 28.24 -1.68 -48.62
C ARG A 98 27.78 -1.99 -50.04
N GLY A 99 28.49 -1.45 -51.03
CA GLY A 99 28.42 -1.87 -52.43
C GLY A 99 28.56 -0.72 -53.39
#